data_AF-A0A0W0WMY3-F1
#
_entry.id   AF-A0A0W0WMY3-F1
#
_cell.length_a   1.000
_cell.length_b   1.000
_cell.length_c   1.000
_cell.angle_alpha   90.00
_cell.angle_beta   90.00
_cell.angle_gamma   90.00
#
_symmetry.space_group_name_H-M   'P 1'
#
loop_
_entity.id
_entity.type
_entity.pdbx_description
1 polymer ?
#
loop_
_entity_poly.entity_id
_entity_poly.type
_entity_poly.pdbx_seq_one_letter_code
_entity_poly.pdbx_strand_id
1 'polypeptide(L)'
;MPNKQFADRLNKELDSIGVPLRSDERIEVFSKLVKIPKFKAEAFINGISLPDQSLLTRMAEEFEVNPEWLVGRSEDRQKKNR
;
A
#
# COMPACT_ATOMS: atom_id res chain seq x y z
N MET A 1 5.06 -14.69 4.38
CA MET A 1 5.47 -13.56 5.23
C MET A 1 4.46 -12.43 5.04
N PRO A 2 3.88 -11.87 6.11
CA PRO A 2 2.81 -10.86 6.02
C PRO A 2 3.23 -9.63 5.19
N ASN A 3 4.51 -9.23 5.29
CA ASN A 3 5.05 -8.09 4.55
C ASN A 3 5.05 -8.31 3.03
N LYS A 4 5.24 -9.55 2.55
CA LYS A 4 5.16 -9.88 1.11
C LYS A 4 3.73 -9.72 0.59
N GLN A 5 2.75 -10.20 1.34
CA GLN A 5 1.35 -10.09 0.92
C GLN A 5 0.87 -8.63 0.91
N PHE A 6 1.32 -7.83 1.87
CA PHE A 6 1.11 -6.39 1.87
C PHE A 6 1.71 -5.73 0.63
N ALA A 7 2.98 -6.02 0.33
CA ALA A 7 3.66 -5.50 -0.86
C ALA A 7 2.93 -5.89 -2.15
N ASP A 8 2.51 -7.15 -2.28
CA ASP A 8 1.78 -7.62 -3.46
C ASP A 8 0.45 -6.89 -3.65
N ARG A 9 -0.32 -6.69 -2.56
CA ARG A 9 -1.61 -5.96 -2.60
C ARG A 9 -1.39 -4.48 -2.91
N LEU A 10 -0.42 -3.85 -2.26
CA LEU A 10 -0.06 -2.46 -2.53
C LEU A 10 0.36 -2.23 -3.98
N ASN A 11 1.23 -3.10 -4.52
CA ASN A 11 1.67 -3.00 -5.92
C ASN A 11 0.50 -3.16 -6.89
N LYS A 12 -0.46 -4.06 -6.62
CA LYS A 12 -1.68 -4.20 -7.42
C LYS A 12 -2.54 -2.93 -7.40
N GLU A 13 -2.66 -2.28 -6.25
CA GLU A 13 -3.41 -1.02 -6.15
C GLU A 13 -2.71 0.09 -6.94
N LEU A 14 -1.38 0.19 -6.85
CA LEU A 14 -0.57 1.11 -7.66
C LEU A 14 -0.72 0.84 -9.17
N ASP A 15 -0.75 -0.44 -9.58
CA ASP A 15 -1.00 -0.83 -10.97
C ASP A 15 -2.41 -0.42 -11.42
N SER A 16 -3.41 -0.56 -10.55
CA SER A 16 -4.81 -0.23 -10.84
C SER A 16 -5.03 1.27 -11.07
N ILE A 17 -4.23 2.13 -10.45
CA ILE A 17 -4.27 3.59 -10.66
C ILE A 17 -3.32 4.05 -11.78
N GLY A 18 -2.69 3.12 -12.50
CA GLY A 18 -1.83 3.41 -13.65
C GLY A 18 -0.43 3.90 -13.30
N VAL A 19 0.07 3.60 -12.10
CA VAL A 19 1.46 3.94 -11.73
C VAL A 19 2.44 3.13 -12.57
N PRO A 20 3.54 3.74 -13.08
CA PRO A 20 4.53 3.03 -13.85
C PRO A 20 5.09 1.77 -13.16
N LEU A 21 5.46 0.78 -13.98
CA LEU A 21 6.11 -0.46 -13.55
C LEU A 21 7.56 -0.24 -13.08
N ARG A 22 8.17 0.88 -13.46
CA ARG A 22 9.52 1.22 -13.06
C ARG A 22 9.58 1.52 -11.57
N SER A 23 10.41 0.79 -10.83
CA SER A 23 10.49 0.87 -9.37
C SER A 23 10.74 2.29 -8.84
N ASP A 24 11.68 3.04 -9.44
CA ASP A 24 12.01 4.40 -8.99
C ASP A 24 10.82 5.35 -9.09
N GLU A 25 10.11 5.30 -10.22
CA GLU A 25 8.94 6.14 -10.49
C GLU A 25 7.78 5.74 -9.58
N ARG A 26 7.58 4.44 -9.38
CA ARG A 26 6.57 3.89 -8.46
C ARG A 26 6.79 4.37 -7.03
N ILE A 27 8.03 4.29 -6.54
CA ILE A 27 8.42 4.78 -5.22
C ILE A 27 8.13 6.28 -5.11
N GLU A 28 8.47 7.06 -6.13
CA GLU A 28 8.23 8.50 -6.15
C GLU A 28 6.73 8.84 -6.14
N VAL A 29 5.93 8.21 -6.98
CA VAL A 29 4.48 8.47 -7.04
C VAL A 29 3.81 8.05 -5.75
N PHE A 30 4.11 6.85 -5.23
CA PHE A 30 3.56 6.37 -3.97
C PHE A 30 3.96 7.25 -2.78
N SER A 31 5.22 7.69 -2.74
CA SER A 31 5.74 8.65 -1.75
C SER A 31 4.93 9.94 -1.76
N LYS A 32 4.59 10.48 -2.93
CA LYS A 32 3.79 11.71 -3.07
C LYS A 32 2.33 11.50 -2.69
N LEU A 33 1.72 10.40 -3.12
CA LEU A 33 0.32 10.05 -2.87
C LEU A 33 0.04 9.95 -1.37
N VAL A 34 0.83 9.15 -0.66
CA VAL A 34 0.64 8.95 0.79
C VAL A 34 1.34 10.03 1.63
N LYS A 35 2.16 10.88 1.01
CA LYS A 35 3.01 11.90 1.66
C LYS A 35 3.96 11.29 2.69
N ILE A 36 4.72 10.29 2.27
CA ILE A 36 5.77 9.64 3.06
C ILE A 36 7.14 9.78 2.40
N PRO A 37 8.26 9.67 3.13
CA PRO A 37 9.60 9.65 2.53
C PRO A 37 9.79 8.48 1.55
N LYS A 38 10.59 8.70 0.50
CA LYS A 38 10.90 7.69 -0.55
C LYS A 38 11.45 6.38 0.03
N PHE A 39 12.34 6.44 1.03
CA PHE A 39 12.89 5.22 1.65
C PHE A 39 11.82 4.37 2.34
N LYS A 40 10.78 4.99 2.92
CA LYS A 40 9.64 4.25 3.50
C LYS A 40 8.78 3.64 2.40
N ALA A 41 8.49 4.42 1.35
CA ALA A 41 7.77 3.96 0.18
C ALA A 41 8.44 2.71 -0.45
N GLU A 42 9.76 2.76 -0.62
CA GLU A 42 10.56 1.63 -1.10
C GLU A 42 10.48 0.42 -0.16
N ALA A 43 10.61 0.63 1.16
CA ALA A 43 10.50 -0.46 2.13
C ALA A 43 9.12 -1.15 2.10
N PHE A 44 8.05 -0.40 1.81
CA PHE A 44 6.69 -0.93 1.69
C PHE A 44 6.46 -1.66 0.37
N ILE A 45 6.86 -1.06 -0.75
CA ILE A 45 6.75 -1.65 -2.09
C ILE A 45 7.51 -2.98 -2.18
N ASN A 46 8.66 -3.09 -1.50
CA ASN A 46 9.48 -4.30 -1.46
C ASN A 46 9.08 -5.28 -0.34
N GLY A 47 8.11 -4.94 0.52
CA GLY A 47 7.69 -5.79 1.64
C GLY A 47 8.78 -6.00 2.71
N ILE A 48 9.66 -5.01 2.88
CA ILE A 48 10.70 -4.98 3.93
C ILE A 48 10.05 -4.59 5.26
N SER A 49 9.14 -3.62 5.23
CA SER A 49 8.47 -3.07 6.41
C SER A 49 6.95 -3.02 6.24
N LEU A 50 6.23 -2.87 7.36
CA LEU A 50 4.80 -2.61 7.39
C LEU A 50 4.55 -1.19 7.91
N PRO A 51 3.50 -0.50 7.41
CA PRO A 51 3.10 0.79 7.96
C PRO A 51 2.54 0.61 9.39
N ASP A 52 2.73 1.62 10.22
CA ASP A 52 2.02 1.73 11.50
C ASP A 52 0.51 1.92 11.28
N GLN A 53 -0.29 1.73 12.33
CA GLN A 53 -1.76 1.74 12.21
C GLN A 53 -2.31 3.05 11.63
N SER A 54 -1.69 4.19 11.97
CA SER A 54 -2.14 5.51 11.50
C SER A 54 -1.87 5.67 10.00
N LEU A 55 -0.66 5.29 9.57
CA LEU A 55 -0.28 5.32 8.17
C LEU A 55 -1.06 4.30 7.35
N LEU A 56 -1.28 3.10 7.88
CA LEU A 56 -2.06 2.06 7.24
C LEU A 56 -3.50 2.50 6.97
N THR A 57 -4.13 3.16 7.95
CA THR A 57 -5.49 3.69 7.81
C THR A 57 -5.54 4.74 6.71
N ARG A 58 -4.59 5.67 6.71
CA ARG A 58 -4.50 6.71 5.68
C ARG A 58 -4.25 6.15 4.29
N MET A 59 -3.36 5.16 4.16
CA MET A 59 -3.15 4.45 2.89
C MET A 59 -4.44 3.79 2.41
N ALA A 60 -5.14 3.12 3.32
CA ALA A 60 -6.39 2.44 2.99
C ALA A 60 -7.48 3.43 2.54
N GLU A 61 -7.54 4.63 3.12
CA GLU A 61 -8.43 5.71 2.67
C GLU A 61 -8.06 6.22 1.27
N GLU A 62 -6.78 6.49 1.01
CA GLU A 62 -6.31 6.97 -0.30
C GLU A 62 -6.56 5.96 -1.43
N PHE A 63 -6.46 4.66 -1.13
CA PHE A 63 -6.75 3.59 -2.10
C PHE A 63 -8.21 3.10 -2.04
N GLU A 64 -9.04 3.66 -1.17
CA GLU A 64 -10.43 3.24 -0.93
C GLU A 64 -10.58 1.72 -0.68
N VAL A 65 -9.67 1.15 0.11
CA VAL A 65 -9.64 -0.26 0.50
C VAL A 65 -9.74 -0.45 2.02
N ASN A 66 -9.91 -1.70 2.45
CA ASN A 66 -9.86 -2.08 3.85
C ASN A 66 -8.40 -2.16 4.35
N PRO A 67 -8.01 -1.48 5.45
CA PRO A 67 -6.65 -1.54 5.98
C PRO A 67 -6.23 -2.97 6.37
N GLU A 68 -7.14 -3.77 6.92
CA GLU A 68 -6.85 -5.17 7.29
C GLU A 68 -6.64 -6.04 6.05
N TRP A 69 -7.33 -5.73 4.95
CA TRP A 69 -7.04 -6.36 3.67
C TRP A 69 -5.69 -5.91 3.15
N LEU A 70 -5.33 -4.63 3.24
CA LEU A 70 -4.07 -4.16 2.70
C LEU A 70 -2.88 -4.89 3.33
N VAL A 71 -2.91 -5.19 4.64
CA VAL A 71 -1.85 -5.97 5.33
C VAL A 71 -2.02 -7.49 5.29
N GLY A 72 -3.04 -8.01 4.59
CA GLY A 72 -3.26 -9.45 4.44
C GLY A 72 -3.97 -10.15 5.62
N ARG A 73 -4.53 -9.40 6.57
CA ARG A 73 -5.29 -9.94 7.71
C ARG A 73 -6.75 -10.23 7.38
N SER A 74 -7.29 -9.64 6.31
CA SER A 74 -8.64 -9.89 5.81
C SER A 74 -8.62 -10.20 4.31
N GLU A 75 -9.62 -10.95 3.83
CA GLU A 75 -9.85 -11.20 2.40
C GLU A 75 -10.82 -10.19 1.78
N ASP A 76 -11.56 -9.42 2.60
CA ASP A 76 -12.51 -8.41 2.14
C ASP A 76 -11.77 -7.12 1.72
N ARG A 77 -11.56 -6.92 0.41
CA ARG A 77 -10.91 -5.71 -0.16
C ARG A 77 -11.61 -4.42 0.23
N GLN A 78 -12.94 -4.42 0.24
CA GLN A 78 -13.71 -3.26 0.66
C GLN A 78 -14.18 -3.42 2.10
N LYS A 79 -14.12 -2.32 2.84
CA LYS A 79 -14.72 -2.24 4.17
C LYS A 79 -16.24 -2.33 3.97
N LYS A 80 -16.84 -3.49 4.27
CA LYS A 80 -18.30 -3.63 4.27
C LYS A 80 -18.84 -2.69 5.34
N ASN A 81 -19.35 -1.53 4.94
CA ASN A 81 -20.26 -0.76 5.78
C ASN A 81 -21.52 -1.61 5.91
N ARG A 82 -21.66 -2.30 7.04
CA ARG A 82 -22.88 -3.01 7.41
C ARG A 82 -23.53 -2.30 8.58
#